data_AF-A0A069DQW5-F1
#
_entry.id   AF-A0A069DQW5-F1
#
_cell.length_a   1.000
_cell.length_b   1.000
_cell.length_c   1.000
_cell.angle_alpha   90.00
_cell.angle_beta   90.00
_cell.angle_gamma   90.00
#
_symmetry.space_group_name_H-M   'P 1'
#
loop_
_entity.id
_entity.type
_entity.pdbx_description
1 polymer ?
#
loop_
_entity_poly.entity_id
_entity_poly.type
_entity_poly.pdbx_seq_one_letter_code
_entity_poly.pdbx_strand_id
1 'polypeptide(L)'
;MIDHFLHHYFSVYESPGRAQLARIYHPDATLSISYCYLGHNPAANLSVNEYSKVSRNMLTISDMCRMYNTQSNSKNIIVTLTNLPNVIFDPYSFNVDAPITKEDVIVINVCGVFKDFSSLNPGFLFSFDRTFILQPWESVLGEWKITNDIWALTNTTPAIADASFTQPKKPLKSDYSVMINNKVKDKDVLQRMVSQLTGMNGVWTLKFLTEAVWDLEMALQAFTDQCKANQIPPDAFAVSCVNMESELEFDAQISDQ
;
A
#
# COMPACT_ATOMS: atom_id res chain seq x y z
N MET A 1 -9.91 -0.68 -2.40
CA MET A 1 -8.70 -1.06 -3.16
C MET A 1 -7.65 0.05 -3.20
N ILE A 2 -7.94 1.24 -3.73
CA ILE A 2 -6.97 2.36 -3.80
C ILE A 2 -6.44 2.75 -2.40
N ASP A 3 -7.34 2.97 -1.44
CA ASP A 3 -6.98 3.27 -0.04
C ASP A 3 -6.06 2.19 0.56
N HIS A 4 -6.43 0.92 0.39
CA HIS A 4 -5.64 -0.23 0.83
C HIS A 4 -4.25 -0.25 0.19
N PHE A 5 -4.18 -0.05 -1.13
CA PHE A 5 -2.93 -0.01 -1.89
C PHE A 5 -2.00 1.09 -1.38
N LEU A 6 -2.52 2.32 -1.20
CA LEU A 6 -1.71 3.44 -0.71
C LEU A 6 -1.20 3.18 0.70
N HIS A 7 -2.08 2.73 1.61
CA HIS A 7 -1.67 2.36 2.96
C HIS A 7 -0.59 1.29 2.96
N HIS A 8 -0.75 0.22 2.17
CA HIS A 8 0.24 -0.84 2.06
C HIS A 8 1.57 -0.31 1.49
N TYR A 9 1.52 0.36 0.33
CA TYR A 9 2.70 0.88 -0.35
C TYR A 9 3.54 1.78 0.56
N PHE A 10 2.93 2.84 1.11
CA PHE A 10 3.67 3.82 1.90
C PHE A 10 4.13 3.25 3.24
N SER A 11 3.38 2.33 3.85
CA SER A 11 3.82 1.66 5.09
C SER A 11 5.04 0.77 4.85
N VAL A 12 5.04 -0.02 3.77
CA VAL A 12 6.21 -0.84 3.40
C VAL A 12 7.39 0.06 3.03
N TYR A 13 7.15 1.18 2.35
CA TYR A 13 8.20 2.12 1.95
C TYR A 13 8.95 2.75 3.15
N GLU A 14 8.21 3.15 4.19
CA GLU A 14 8.78 3.70 5.43
C GLU A 14 9.48 2.63 6.29
N SER A 15 9.12 1.36 6.11
CA SER A 15 9.66 0.27 6.91
C SER A 15 11.10 -0.10 6.54
N PRO A 16 11.86 -0.75 7.44
CA PRO A 16 13.11 -1.42 7.09
C PRO A 16 12.94 -2.50 6.01
N GLY A 17 11.71 -2.97 5.79
CA GLY A 17 11.33 -3.97 4.80
C GLY A 17 11.08 -3.42 3.40
N ARG A 18 11.56 -2.22 3.04
CA ARG A 18 11.32 -1.59 1.72
C ARG A 18 11.57 -2.51 0.51
N ALA A 19 12.52 -3.44 0.61
CA ALA A 19 12.78 -4.44 -0.43
C ALA A 19 11.55 -5.33 -0.78
N GLN A 20 10.60 -5.48 0.15
CA GLN A 20 9.37 -6.24 -0.08
C GLN A 20 8.47 -5.61 -1.15
N LEU A 21 8.66 -4.32 -1.46
CA LEU A 21 7.99 -3.67 -2.59
C LEU A 21 8.27 -4.40 -3.92
N ALA A 22 9.33 -5.21 -4.02
CA ALA A 22 9.59 -6.04 -5.21
C ALA A 22 8.37 -6.86 -5.64
N ARG A 23 7.56 -7.32 -4.67
CA ARG A 23 6.40 -8.17 -4.93
C ARG A 23 5.24 -7.43 -5.59
N ILE A 24 5.14 -6.11 -5.44
CA ILE A 24 4.00 -5.33 -5.95
C ILE A 24 4.27 -4.70 -7.32
N TYR A 25 5.51 -4.74 -7.81
CA TYR A 25 5.85 -4.29 -9.16
C TYR A 25 5.73 -5.43 -10.19
N HIS A 26 5.29 -5.08 -11.39
CA HIS A 26 5.27 -5.98 -12.53
C HIS A 26 6.71 -6.32 -12.99
N PRO A 27 6.97 -7.52 -13.56
CA PRO A 27 8.29 -7.87 -14.11
C PRO A 27 8.81 -6.94 -15.22
N ASP A 28 7.92 -6.18 -15.86
CA ASP A 28 8.25 -5.16 -16.87
C ASP A 28 7.99 -3.73 -16.38
N ALA A 29 7.84 -3.55 -15.06
CA ALA A 29 7.55 -2.25 -14.50
C ALA A 29 8.68 -1.23 -14.76
N THR A 30 8.32 0.04 -14.75
CA THR A 30 9.30 1.14 -14.83
C THR A 30 9.07 2.19 -13.75
N LEU A 31 10.16 2.80 -13.30
CA LEU A 31 10.18 3.92 -12.37
C LEU A 31 10.92 5.10 -13.01
N SER A 32 10.34 6.29 -12.91
CA SER A 32 10.98 7.56 -13.27
C SER A 32 10.81 8.56 -12.13
N ILE A 33 11.93 9.06 -11.60
CA ILE A 33 11.92 10.07 -10.54
C ILE A 33 12.37 11.40 -11.14
N SER A 34 11.65 12.48 -10.91
CA SER A 34 12.11 13.83 -11.26
C SER A 34 12.22 14.67 -10.00
N TYR A 35 13.28 15.46 -9.88
CA TYR A 35 13.49 16.37 -8.77
C TYR A 35 13.72 17.79 -9.31
N CYS A 36 12.97 18.74 -8.78
CA CYS A 36 13.09 20.16 -9.08
C CYS A 36 13.23 20.96 -7.78
N TYR A 37 14.26 21.79 -7.71
CA TYR A 37 14.45 22.70 -6.58
C TYR A 37 13.81 24.07 -6.88
N LEU A 38 12.92 24.52 -6.00
CA LEU A 38 12.11 25.73 -6.17
C LEU A 38 12.77 27.01 -5.59
N GLY A 39 13.99 26.95 -5.07
CA GLY A 39 14.72 28.16 -4.66
C GLY A 39 14.27 28.81 -3.35
N HIS A 40 13.30 28.23 -2.65
CA HIS A 40 12.69 28.85 -1.45
C HIS A 40 13.47 28.64 -0.15
N ASN A 41 14.61 27.95 -0.13
CA ASN A 41 15.37 27.69 1.09
C ASN A 41 16.90 27.94 0.96
N PRO A 42 17.42 29.11 1.38
CA PRO A 42 18.83 29.44 1.24
C PRO A 42 19.77 28.64 2.17
N ALA A 43 19.24 27.86 3.11
CA ALA A 43 20.02 27.23 4.19
C ALA A 43 20.59 25.84 3.85
N ALA A 44 20.28 25.25 2.70
CA ALA A 44 20.60 23.86 2.43
C ALA A 44 21.50 23.70 1.20
N ASN A 45 22.54 22.87 1.33
CA ASN A 45 23.40 22.39 0.23
C ASN A 45 22.63 21.42 -0.69
N LEU A 46 21.47 21.85 -1.20
CA LEU A 46 20.51 21.04 -1.95
C LEU A 46 20.98 20.70 -3.37
N SER A 47 22.11 21.28 -3.81
CA SER A 47 22.74 20.99 -5.10
C SER A 47 23.20 19.53 -5.22
N VAL A 48 23.38 18.82 -4.09
CA VAL A 48 23.77 17.40 -4.04
C VAL A 48 22.81 16.61 -3.16
N ASN A 49 21.53 16.63 -3.49
CA ASN A 49 20.56 15.75 -2.87
C ASN A 49 20.62 14.35 -3.51
N GLU A 50 20.40 13.27 -2.75
CA GLU A 50 20.38 11.89 -3.25
C GLU A 50 19.37 11.72 -4.41
N TYR A 51 18.24 12.44 -4.34
CA TYR A 51 17.24 12.46 -5.40
C TYR A 51 17.74 13.10 -6.71
N SER A 52 18.70 14.03 -6.67
CA SER A 52 19.30 14.62 -7.88
C SER A 52 20.10 13.61 -8.70
N LYS A 53 20.65 12.56 -8.06
CA LYS A 53 21.45 11.51 -8.71
C LYS A 53 20.57 10.61 -9.60
N VAL A 54 19.32 10.41 -9.19
CA VAL A 54 18.31 9.60 -9.90
C VAL A 54 17.30 10.44 -10.67
N SER A 55 17.41 11.77 -10.61
CA SER A 55 16.48 12.70 -11.27
C SER A 55 16.53 12.57 -12.79
N ARG A 56 15.34 12.41 -13.37
CA ARG A 56 15.05 12.30 -14.79
C ARG A 56 14.07 13.40 -15.20
N ASN A 57 14.60 14.57 -15.50
CA ASN A 57 13.82 15.65 -16.11
C ASN A 57 14.18 15.79 -17.59
N MET A 58 13.27 15.34 -18.45
CA MET A 58 13.46 15.31 -19.92
C MET A 58 13.69 16.68 -20.54
N LEU A 59 13.27 17.77 -19.86
CA LEU A 59 13.49 19.13 -20.33
C LEU A 59 14.92 19.64 -20.04
N THR A 60 15.60 19.07 -19.05
CA THR A 60 16.93 19.53 -18.61
C THR A 60 18.05 18.54 -18.89
N ILE A 61 17.74 17.29 -19.27
CA ILE A 61 18.75 16.30 -19.65
C ILE A 61 19.32 16.68 -21.01
N SER A 62 20.59 17.07 -21.02
CA SER A 62 21.38 17.31 -22.24
C SER A 62 22.06 16.03 -22.76
N ASP A 63 22.29 15.04 -21.90
CA ASP A 63 22.98 13.79 -22.22
C ASP A 63 21.99 12.65 -22.52
N MET A 64 21.90 12.28 -23.80
CA MET A 64 21.06 11.18 -24.30
C MET A 64 21.43 9.81 -23.69
N CYS A 65 22.69 9.54 -23.39
CA CYS A 65 23.10 8.29 -22.75
C CYS A 65 22.60 8.23 -21.30
N ARG A 66 22.65 9.37 -20.59
CA ARG A 66 22.08 9.50 -19.24
C ARG A 66 20.55 9.36 -19.22
N MET A 67 19.87 9.79 -20.28
CA MET A 67 18.41 9.67 -20.42
C MET A 67 17.92 8.21 -20.35
N TYR A 68 18.62 7.28 -21.01
CA TYR A 68 18.25 5.85 -21.01
C TYR A 68 18.56 5.18 -19.66
N ASN A 69 19.60 5.60 -18.97
CA ASN A 69 20.03 5.00 -17.71
C ASN A 69 19.26 5.51 -16.48
N THR A 70 18.48 6.59 -16.60
CA THR A 70 17.77 7.23 -15.47
C THR A 70 16.34 6.74 -15.29
N GLN A 71 15.83 5.90 -16.20
CA GLN A 71 14.60 5.14 -15.97
C GLN A 71 14.98 3.79 -15.37
N SER A 72 14.49 3.50 -14.17
CA SER A 72 14.72 2.19 -13.56
C SER A 72 13.72 1.19 -14.13
N ASN A 73 14.22 0.16 -14.80
CA ASN A 73 13.43 -1.02 -15.15
C ASN A 73 13.20 -1.89 -13.91
N SER A 74 12.30 -2.87 -14.01
CA SER A 74 11.90 -3.77 -12.92
C SER A 74 13.05 -4.32 -12.06
N LYS A 75 14.19 -4.69 -12.67
CA LYS A 75 15.37 -5.20 -11.96
C LYS A 75 16.04 -4.14 -11.08
N ASN A 76 15.96 -2.88 -11.49
CA ASN A 76 16.61 -1.75 -10.83
C ASN A 76 15.67 -0.94 -9.94
N ILE A 77 14.33 -1.04 -10.10
CA ILE A 77 13.35 -0.27 -9.30
C ILE A 77 13.66 -0.42 -7.80
N ILE A 78 13.75 -1.65 -7.32
CA ILE A 78 13.91 -1.91 -5.89
C ILE A 78 15.26 -1.43 -5.39
N VAL A 79 16.33 -1.64 -6.16
CA VAL A 79 17.66 -1.09 -5.84
C VAL A 79 17.62 0.43 -5.74
N THR A 80 16.93 1.11 -6.68
CA THR A 80 16.73 2.56 -6.64
C THR A 80 15.99 2.96 -5.37
N LEU A 81 14.83 2.36 -5.08
CA LEU A 81 14.02 2.72 -3.91
C LEU A 81 14.73 2.43 -2.58
N THR A 82 15.50 1.35 -2.47
CA THR A 82 16.27 1.02 -1.25
C THR A 82 17.48 1.92 -1.04
N ASN A 83 18.07 2.45 -2.11
CA ASN A 83 19.20 3.39 -2.02
C ASN A 83 18.76 4.83 -1.72
N LEU A 84 17.47 5.15 -1.93
CA LEU A 84 16.93 6.43 -1.51
C LEU A 84 16.88 6.53 0.03
N PRO A 85 16.96 7.75 0.58
CA PRO A 85 16.90 7.95 2.03
C PRO A 85 15.67 7.35 2.68
N ASN A 86 15.76 7.12 4.00
CA ASN A 86 14.58 6.83 4.79
C ASN A 86 13.72 8.07 4.92
N VAL A 87 12.41 7.89 4.83
CA VAL A 87 11.44 8.97 4.86
C VAL A 87 10.29 8.61 5.79
N ILE A 88 9.58 9.62 6.28
CA ILE A 88 8.28 9.47 6.93
C ILE A 88 7.31 10.41 6.19
N PHE A 89 6.23 9.85 5.66
CA PHE A 89 5.17 10.60 5.00
C PHE A 89 4.22 11.20 6.05
N ASP A 90 3.69 12.39 5.76
CA ASP A 90 2.54 12.92 6.45
C ASP A 90 1.26 12.46 5.73
N PRO A 91 0.56 11.41 6.21
CA PRO A 91 -0.64 10.92 5.54
C PRO A 91 -1.80 11.92 5.56
N TYR A 92 -1.80 12.91 6.47
CA TYR A 92 -2.83 13.95 6.51
C TYR A 92 -2.62 15.03 5.45
N SER A 93 -1.43 15.09 4.85
CA SER A 93 -1.14 15.95 3.71
C SER A 93 -1.55 15.33 2.37
N PHE A 94 -1.98 14.06 2.36
CA PHE A 94 -2.23 13.34 1.11
C PHE A 94 -3.48 13.87 0.40
N ASN A 95 -3.32 14.22 -0.88
CA ASN A 95 -4.42 14.39 -1.82
C ASN A 95 -4.34 13.28 -2.86
N VAL A 96 -5.43 12.54 -3.07
CA VAL A 96 -5.46 11.34 -3.91
C VAL A 96 -6.52 11.48 -4.98
N ASP A 97 -6.10 11.32 -6.23
CA ASP A 97 -6.96 11.32 -7.40
C ASP A 97 -6.80 9.99 -8.17
N ALA A 98 -7.88 9.49 -8.74
CA ALA A 98 -7.86 8.27 -9.55
C ALA A 98 -8.46 8.55 -10.94
N PRO A 99 -7.72 9.24 -11.83
CA PRO A 99 -8.26 9.73 -13.09
C PRO A 99 -8.73 8.62 -14.04
N ILE A 100 -8.20 7.40 -13.89
CA ILE A 100 -8.62 6.24 -14.68
C ILE A 100 -8.91 5.08 -13.72
N THR A 101 -10.09 4.50 -13.81
CA THR A 101 -10.47 3.28 -13.09
C THR A 101 -11.26 2.37 -14.04
N LYS A 102 -10.55 1.46 -14.70
CA LYS A 102 -11.09 0.48 -15.65
C LYS A 102 -10.72 -0.94 -15.21
N GLU A 103 -11.31 -1.93 -15.87
CA GLU A 103 -11.09 -3.35 -15.55
C GLU A 103 -9.63 -3.81 -15.77
N ASP A 104 -8.94 -3.20 -16.74
CA ASP A 104 -7.59 -3.55 -17.17
C ASP A 104 -6.51 -2.56 -16.71
N VAL A 105 -6.91 -1.39 -16.22
CA VAL A 105 -5.97 -0.34 -15.81
C VAL A 105 -6.57 0.60 -14.78
N ILE A 106 -5.73 0.96 -13.81
CA ILE A 106 -6.04 2.00 -12.82
C ILE A 106 -4.87 2.95 -12.76
N VAL A 107 -5.16 4.25 -12.81
CA VAL A 107 -4.16 5.29 -12.61
C VAL A 107 -4.51 6.01 -11.32
N ILE A 108 -3.56 6.04 -10.39
CA ILE A 108 -3.66 6.70 -9.10
C ILE A 108 -2.61 7.80 -9.06
N ASN A 109 -3.03 9.03 -8.80
CA ASN A 109 -2.14 10.12 -8.45
C ASN A 109 -2.26 10.39 -6.95
N VAL A 110 -1.14 10.56 -6.28
CA VAL A 110 -1.07 10.93 -4.87
C VAL A 110 -0.05 12.04 -4.70
N CYS A 111 -0.50 13.16 -4.15
CA CYS A 111 0.32 14.30 -3.78
C CYS A 111 0.40 14.39 -2.25
N GLY A 112 1.50 14.92 -1.72
CA GLY A 112 1.63 15.13 -0.29
C GLY A 112 3.01 15.61 0.12
N VAL A 113 3.32 15.43 1.40
CA VAL A 113 4.58 15.84 2.02
C VAL A 113 5.21 14.66 2.74
N PHE A 114 6.55 14.59 2.70
CA PHE A 114 7.32 13.70 3.54
C PHE A 114 8.54 14.40 4.14
N LYS A 115 9.00 13.84 5.26
CA LYS A 115 10.23 14.20 5.94
C LYS A 115 11.33 13.22 5.56
N ASP A 116 12.44 13.75 5.09
CA ASP A 116 13.64 13.02 4.71
C ASP A 116 14.60 12.85 5.90
N PHE A 117 15.26 11.70 5.99
CA PHE A 117 16.26 11.41 7.03
C PHE A 117 17.62 11.05 6.41
N SER A 118 17.97 11.64 5.27
CA SER A 118 19.33 11.56 4.73
C SER A 118 20.32 12.19 5.68
N SER A 119 21.58 11.71 5.63
CA SER A 119 22.67 12.33 6.39
C SER A 119 22.99 13.75 5.92
N LEU A 120 22.66 14.07 4.67
CA LEU A 120 22.94 15.37 4.06
C LEU A 120 21.92 16.44 4.48
N ASN A 121 20.64 16.08 4.63
CA ASN A 121 19.56 17.02 4.94
C ASN A 121 18.56 16.42 5.96
N PRO A 122 19.00 16.06 7.18
CA PRO A 122 18.15 15.38 8.14
C PRO A 122 16.96 16.25 8.56
N GLY A 123 15.75 15.72 8.40
CA GLY A 123 14.50 16.39 8.74
C GLY A 123 13.96 17.32 7.66
N PHE A 124 14.58 17.39 6.48
CA PHE A 124 14.11 18.26 5.40
C PHE A 124 12.77 17.78 4.85
N LEU A 125 11.89 18.74 4.50
CA LEU A 125 10.55 18.45 3.99
C LEU A 125 10.49 18.58 2.47
N PHE A 126 10.01 17.52 1.82
CA PHE A 126 9.74 17.48 0.39
C PHE A 126 8.25 17.40 0.13
N SER A 127 7.80 18.15 -0.86
CA SER A 127 6.50 17.91 -1.50
C SER A 127 6.70 16.89 -2.62
N PHE A 128 5.73 16.01 -2.80
CA PHE A 128 5.74 15.05 -3.88
C PHE A 128 4.42 15.00 -4.63
N ASP A 129 4.52 14.58 -5.88
CA ASP A 129 3.44 14.11 -6.73
C ASP A 129 3.88 12.74 -7.25
N ARG A 130 3.09 11.70 -7.00
CA ARG A 130 3.42 10.34 -7.40
C ARG A 130 2.26 9.67 -8.09
N THR A 131 2.50 9.21 -9.31
CA THR A 131 1.52 8.54 -10.14
C THR A 131 1.87 7.06 -10.28
N PHE A 132 0.91 6.19 -9.94
CA PHE A 132 0.98 4.76 -10.15
C PHE A 132 0.02 4.35 -11.26
N ILE A 133 0.51 3.55 -12.21
CA ILE A 133 -0.33 2.82 -13.16
C ILE A 133 -0.32 1.36 -12.71
N LEU A 134 -1.50 0.82 -12.46
CA LEU A 134 -1.69 -0.56 -12.04
C LEU A 134 -2.45 -1.34 -13.11
N GLN A 135 -2.09 -2.60 -13.27
CA GLN A 135 -2.81 -3.57 -14.11
C GLN A 135 -3.10 -4.84 -13.30
N PRO A 136 -4.18 -5.57 -13.62
CA PRO A 136 -4.49 -6.83 -12.97
C PRO A 136 -3.38 -7.85 -13.26
N TRP A 137 -3.05 -8.66 -12.26
CA TRP A 137 -2.07 -9.73 -12.38
C TRP A 137 -2.77 -11.02 -12.80
N GLU A 138 -2.58 -11.43 -14.05
CA GLU A 138 -3.32 -12.56 -14.64
C GLU A 138 -3.16 -13.88 -13.85
N SER A 139 -2.03 -14.05 -13.16
CA SER A 139 -1.74 -15.29 -12.43
C SER A 139 -2.46 -15.41 -11.08
N VAL A 140 -2.92 -14.31 -10.50
CA VAL A 140 -3.56 -14.30 -9.16
C VAL A 140 -4.79 -13.40 -9.20
N LEU A 141 -5.96 -14.01 -9.02
CA LEU A 141 -7.24 -13.30 -9.07
C LEU A 141 -7.28 -12.16 -8.04
N GLY A 142 -7.59 -10.95 -8.51
CA GLY A 142 -7.73 -9.77 -7.66
C GLY A 142 -6.42 -9.12 -7.23
N GLU A 143 -5.26 -9.67 -7.63
CA GLU A 143 -3.97 -9.01 -7.43
C GLU A 143 -3.73 -7.96 -8.53
N TRP A 144 -3.14 -6.83 -8.14
CA TRP A 144 -2.77 -5.75 -9.05
C TRP A 144 -1.30 -5.44 -8.90
N LYS A 145 -0.61 -5.22 -10.02
CA LYS A 145 0.82 -4.86 -10.03
C LYS A 145 1.02 -3.46 -10.59
N ILE A 146 1.99 -2.75 -10.04
CA ILE A 146 2.44 -1.47 -10.58
C ILE A 146 3.24 -1.72 -11.86
N THR A 147 2.82 -1.13 -12.97
CA THR A 147 3.51 -1.18 -14.27
C THR A 147 4.28 0.10 -14.58
N ASN A 148 3.79 1.24 -14.12
CA ASN A 148 4.52 2.50 -14.17
C ASN A 148 4.41 3.24 -12.84
N ASP A 149 5.55 3.76 -12.39
CA ASP A 149 5.69 4.58 -11.20
C ASP A 149 6.43 5.85 -11.58
N ILE A 150 5.76 6.98 -11.43
CA ILE A 150 6.29 8.29 -11.78
C ILE A 150 6.28 9.11 -10.51
N TRP A 151 7.44 9.60 -10.08
CA TRP A 151 7.57 10.33 -8.83
C TRP A 151 8.27 11.66 -9.04
N ALA A 152 7.50 12.74 -8.94
CA ALA A 152 8.02 14.10 -8.97
C ALA A 152 8.23 14.63 -7.55
N LEU A 153 9.35 15.30 -7.34
CA LEU A 153 9.80 15.79 -6.05
C LEU A 153 10.16 17.27 -6.15
N THR A 154 9.76 18.02 -5.12
CA THR A 154 10.18 19.40 -4.91
C THR A 154 10.46 19.64 -3.44
N ASN A 155 11.26 20.65 -3.11
CA ASN A 155 11.26 21.14 -1.73
C ASN A 155 9.92 21.79 -1.38
N THR A 156 9.52 21.70 -0.12
CA THR A 156 8.34 22.44 0.36
C THR A 156 8.53 23.95 0.31
N THR A 157 7.43 24.69 0.16
CA THR A 157 7.37 26.11 0.50
C THR A 157 7.19 26.27 2.02
N PRO A 158 7.53 27.42 2.61
CA PRO A 158 7.33 27.64 4.06
C PRO A 158 5.89 27.38 4.51
N ALA A 159 4.89 27.83 3.74
CA ALA A 159 3.48 27.62 4.05
C ALA A 159 3.08 26.13 4.09
N ILE A 160 3.61 25.32 3.17
CA ILE A 160 3.36 23.86 3.16
C ILE A 160 4.08 23.21 4.34
N ALA A 161 5.33 23.61 4.61
CA ALA A 161 6.12 23.08 5.72
C ALA A 161 5.41 23.30 7.07
N ASP A 162 4.90 24.51 7.32
CA ASP A 162 4.19 24.88 8.56
C ASP A 162 2.87 24.13 8.74
N ALA A 163 2.20 23.78 7.63
CA ALA A 163 0.93 23.05 7.65
C ALA A 163 1.10 21.51 7.76
N SER A 164 2.33 21.00 7.59
CA SER A 164 2.63 19.57 7.56
C SER A 164 2.93 19.00 8.96
N PHE A 165 2.61 17.72 9.17
CA PHE A 165 2.84 17.00 10.43
C PHE A 165 2.16 17.64 11.65
N THR A 166 1.03 18.33 11.45
CA THR A 166 0.24 18.95 12.53
C THR A 166 -0.52 17.94 13.38
N GLN A 167 -0.67 16.70 12.89
CA GLN A 167 -1.37 15.61 13.58
C GLN A 167 -0.48 14.37 13.70
N PRO A 168 -0.55 13.64 14.84
CA PRO A 168 0.15 12.37 14.97
C PRO A 168 -0.46 11.33 14.03
N LYS A 169 0.39 10.56 13.36
CA LYS A 169 -0.03 9.45 12.49
C LYS A 169 -0.84 8.45 13.31
N LYS A 170 -2.12 8.25 12.94
CA LYS A 170 -2.96 7.23 13.58
C LYS A 170 -2.39 5.84 13.31
N PRO A 171 -2.45 4.93 14.29
CA PRO A 171 -2.12 3.52 14.04
C PRO A 171 -3.05 2.97 12.94
N LEU A 172 -2.48 2.13 12.06
CA LEU A 172 -3.24 1.43 11.03
C LEU A 172 -4.38 0.64 11.68
N LYS A 173 -5.54 0.58 11.02
CA LYS A 173 -6.62 -0.31 11.48
C LYS A 173 -6.10 -1.76 11.50
N SER A 174 -6.56 -2.54 12.46
CA SER A 174 -6.15 -3.94 12.66
C SER A 174 -6.25 -4.76 11.37
N ASP A 175 -7.33 -4.56 10.60
CA ASP A 175 -7.53 -5.19 9.30
C ASP A 175 -6.36 -4.90 8.34
N TYR A 176 -6.06 -3.63 8.06
CA TYR A 176 -4.93 -3.27 7.20
C TYR A 176 -3.59 -3.80 7.73
N SER A 177 -3.38 -3.80 9.04
CA SER A 177 -2.14 -4.29 9.63
C SER A 177 -1.87 -5.77 9.35
N VAL A 178 -2.92 -6.60 9.28
CA VAL A 178 -2.83 -8.04 8.97
C VAL A 178 -2.48 -8.26 7.49
N MET A 179 -3.11 -7.53 6.58
CA MET A 179 -2.78 -7.61 5.14
C MET A 179 -1.37 -7.10 4.83
N ILE A 180 -0.91 -6.06 5.54
CA ILE A 180 0.42 -5.47 5.33
C ILE A 180 1.52 -6.31 6.00
N ASN A 181 1.21 -6.95 7.13
CA ASN A 181 2.14 -7.76 7.88
C ASN A 181 1.48 -9.08 8.30
N ASN A 182 1.78 -10.14 7.54
CA ASN A 182 1.27 -11.49 7.79
C ASN A 182 1.73 -12.10 9.14
N LYS A 183 2.58 -11.40 9.92
CA LYS A 183 2.92 -11.77 11.30
C LYS A 183 1.89 -11.29 12.33
N VAL A 184 0.97 -10.40 11.96
CA VAL A 184 -0.09 -9.96 12.86
C VAL A 184 -1.13 -11.09 12.95
N LYS A 185 -1.18 -11.76 14.10
CA LYS A 185 -2.04 -12.93 14.35
C LYS A 185 -3.34 -12.58 15.08
N ASP A 186 -3.95 -11.45 14.71
CA ASP A 186 -5.25 -11.09 15.27
C ASP A 186 -6.32 -12.02 14.67
N LYS A 187 -6.85 -12.90 15.51
CA LYS A 187 -7.72 -14.02 15.11
C LYS A 187 -9.05 -13.54 14.54
N ASP A 188 -9.65 -12.53 15.16
CA ASP A 188 -10.96 -12.01 14.76
C ASP A 188 -10.86 -11.31 13.40
N VAL A 189 -9.76 -10.57 13.20
CA VAL A 189 -9.45 -9.91 11.93
C VAL A 189 -9.22 -10.92 10.82
N LEU A 190 -8.37 -11.92 11.07
CA LEU A 190 -8.08 -12.99 10.11
C LEU A 190 -9.35 -13.72 9.69
N GLN A 191 -10.24 -14.02 10.64
CA GLN A 191 -11.50 -14.69 10.35
C GLN A 191 -12.43 -13.80 9.50
N ARG A 192 -12.57 -12.51 9.82
CA ARG A 192 -13.36 -11.61 8.97
C ARG A 192 -12.81 -11.51 7.54
N MET A 193 -11.49 -11.41 7.40
CA MET A 193 -10.84 -11.29 6.09
C MET A 193 -11.00 -12.54 5.24
N VAL A 194 -10.63 -13.70 5.79
CA VAL A 194 -10.70 -14.96 5.03
C VAL A 194 -12.15 -15.26 4.67
N SER A 195 -13.11 -15.02 5.57
CA SER A 195 -14.54 -15.18 5.26
C SER A 195 -14.98 -14.26 4.12
N GLN A 196 -14.58 -12.98 4.12
CA GLN A 196 -14.90 -12.05 3.03
C GLN A 196 -14.24 -12.43 1.69
N LEU A 197 -12.98 -12.84 1.70
CA LEU A 197 -12.21 -13.14 0.48
C LEU A 197 -12.62 -14.48 -0.16
N THR A 198 -12.99 -15.45 0.67
CA THR A 198 -13.34 -16.80 0.20
C THR A 198 -14.84 -16.99 0.03
N GLY A 199 -15.67 -16.15 0.66
CA GLY A 199 -17.12 -16.33 0.73
C GLY A 199 -17.55 -17.48 1.65
N MET A 200 -16.61 -18.12 2.35
CA MET A 200 -16.92 -19.20 3.28
C MET A 200 -17.54 -18.68 4.58
N ASN A 201 -18.39 -19.51 5.18
CA ASN A 201 -18.92 -19.24 6.51
C ASN A 201 -17.84 -19.37 7.60
N GLY A 202 -18.14 -18.81 8.78
CA GLY A 202 -17.17 -18.69 9.86
C GLY A 202 -16.58 -20.02 10.35
N VAL A 203 -17.29 -21.14 10.20
CA VAL A 203 -16.82 -22.47 10.61
C VAL A 203 -15.68 -22.94 9.70
N TRP A 204 -15.90 -22.85 8.39
CA TRP A 204 -14.88 -23.24 7.40
C TRP A 204 -13.71 -22.27 7.39
N THR A 205 -13.98 -20.97 7.48
CA THR A 205 -12.94 -19.96 7.66
C THR A 205 -12.04 -20.27 8.86
N LEU A 206 -12.61 -20.61 10.02
CA LEU A 206 -11.85 -20.97 11.21
C LEU A 206 -10.99 -22.23 11.00
N LYS A 207 -11.54 -23.23 10.29
CA LYS A 207 -10.82 -24.45 9.97
C LYS A 207 -9.57 -24.15 9.14
N PHE A 208 -9.72 -23.43 8.02
CA PHE A 208 -8.59 -23.05 7.16
C PHE A 208 -7.54 -22.23 7.91
N LEU A 209 -7.95 -21.25 8.73
CA LEU A 209 -7.03 -20.45 9.54
C LEU A 209 -6.30 -21.28 10.60
N THR A 210 -6.97 -22.26 11.20
CA THR A 210 -6.34 -23.13 12.21
C THR A 210 -5.30 -24.05 11.58
N GLU A 211 -5.62 -24.65 10.43
CA GLU A 211 -4.70 -25.51 9.66
C GLU A 211 -3.50 -24.71 9.13
N ALA A 212 -3.73 -23.46 8.75
CA ALA A 212 -2.69 -22.51 8.33
C ALA A 212 -1.95 -21.84 9.50
N VAL A 213 -2.11 -22.29 10.74
CA VAL A 213 -1.41 -21.73 11.92
C VAL A 213 -1.59 -20.21 12.06
N TRP A 214 -2.77 -19.73 11.68
CA TRP A 214 -3.17 -18.32 11.66
C TRP A 214 -2.30 -17.45 10.75
N ASP A 215 -1.87 -18.00 9.61
CA ASP A 215 -1.19 -17.30 8.54
C ASP A 215 -2.18 -17.04 7.38
N LEU A 216 -2.37 -15.77 7.02
CA LEU A 216 -3.36 -15.36 6.03
C LEU A 216 -3.03 -15.94 4.64
N GLU A 217 -1.76 -15.87 4.24
CA GLU A 217 -1.28 -16.33 2.94
C GLU A 217 -1.43 -17.84 2.81
N MET A 218 -1.01 -18.61 3.82
CA MET A 218 -1.19 -20.06 3.81
C MET A 218 -2.67 -20.47 3.81
N ALA A 219 -3.53 -19.76 4.54
CA ALA A 219 -4.96 -20.05 4.58
C ALA A 219 -5.63 -19.83 3.21
N LEU A 220 -5.33 -18.71 2.55
CA LEU A 220 -5.87 -18.37 1.23
C LEU A 220 -5.30 -19.28 0.13
N GLN A 221 -4.03 -19.67 0.23
CA GLN A 221 -3.41 -20.63 -0.69
C GLN A 221 -4.07 -22.01 -0.56
N ALA A 222 -4.21 -22.52 0.66
CA ALA A 222 -4.89 -23.79 0.91
C ALA A 222 -6.35 -23.77 0.42
N PHE A 223 -7.07 -22.67 0.62
CA PHE A 223 -8.40 -22.49 0.06
C PHE A 223 -8.39 -22.56 -1.47
N THR A 224 -7.49 -21.83 -2.12
CA THR A 224 -7.40 -21.79 -3.59
C THR A 224 -7.14 -23.18 -4.17
N ASP A 225 -6.22 -23.93 -3.56
CA ASP A 225 -5.86 -25.27 -4.00
C ASP A 225 -7.01 -26.26 -3.83
N GLN A 226 -7.69 -26.23 -2.67
CA GLN A 226 -8.85 -27.09 -2.41
C GLN A 226 -10.08 -26.70 -3.24
N CYS A 227 -10.26 -25.41 -3.52
CA CYS A 227 -11.33 -24.91 -4.38
C CYS A 227 -11.13 -25.38 -5.82
N LYS A 228 -9.90 -25.28 -6.36
CA LYS A 228 -9.56 -25.79 -7.70
C LYS A 228 -9.70 -27.31 -7.81
N ALA A 229 -9.46 -28.03 -6.72
CA ALA A 229 -9.62 -29.47 -6.65
C ALA A 229 -11.08 -29.93 -6.42
N ASN A 230 -12.05 -29.00 -6.34
CA ASN A 230 -13.45 -29.27 -5.97
C ASN A 230 -13.60 -30.05 -4.66
N GLN A 231 -12.72 -29.81 -3.69
CA GLN A 231 -12.72 -30.49 -2.40
C GLN A 231 -13.48 -29.73 -1.30
N ILE A 232 -13.94 -28.51 -1.60
CA ILE A 232 -14.70 -27.69 -0.65
C ILE A 232 -16.20 -27.98 -0.82
N PRO A 233 -16.90 -28.47 0.22
CA PRO A 233 -18.33 -28.76 0.15
C PRO A 233 -19.17 -27.49 -0.09
N PRO A 234 -20.32 -27.58 -0.78
CA PRO A 234 -21.22 -26.44 -0.98
C PRO A 234 -21.68 -25.79 0.33
N ASP A 235 -21.84 -26.57 1.40
CA ASP A 235 -22.23 -26.10 2.73
C ASP A 235 -21.22 -25.12 3.34
N ALA A 236 -19.98 -25.09 2.83
CA ALA A 236 -18.98 -24.12 3.25
C ALA A 236 -19.34 -22.68 2.87
N PHE A 237 -20.18 -22.50 1.86
CA PHE A 237 -20.62 -21.20 1.35
C PHE A 237 -22.06 -20.87 1.76
N ALA A 238 -22.73 -21.76 2.49
CA ALA A 238 -24.05 -21.48 3.03
C ALA A 238 -23.96 -20.39 4.11
N VAL A 239 -24.84 -19.40 4.04
CA VAL A 239 -25.01 -18.39 5.09
C VAL A 239 -25.37 -19.12 6.37
N SER A 240 -24.57 -18.95 7.42
CA SER A 240 -24.91 -19.49 8.74
C SER A 240 -26.19 -18.79 9.23
N CYS A 241 -27.33 -19.47 9.09
CA CYS A 241 -28.55 -19.15 9.81
C CYS A 241 -28.36 -19.45 11.30
N VAL A 242 -27.55 -18.65 11.99
CA VAL A 242 -27.46 -18.68 13.45
C VAL A 242 -27.39 -17.23 13.93
N ASN A 243 -28.57 -16.63 14.05
CA ASN A 243 -29.01 -15.71 15.11
C ASN A 243 -30.15 -14.82 14.57
N MET A 244 -31.35 -15.37 14.54
CA MET A 244 -32.59 -14.59 14.52
C MET A 244 -33.62 -15.30 15.40
N GLU A 245 -33.24 -15.62 16.65
CA GLU A 245 -34.13 -16.21 17.66
C GLU A 245 -33.52 -16.00 19.06
N SER A 246 -33.41 -14.74 19.50
CA SER A 246 -33.23 -14.44 20.94
C SER A 246 -33.79 -13.07 21.36
N GLU A 247 -34.83 -12.57 20.67
CA GLU A 247 -35.56 -11.35 21.07
C GLU A 247 -37.08 -11.57 21.23
N LEU A 248 -37.53 -12.81 21.51
CA LEU A 248 -38.95 -13.09 21.76
C LEU A 248 -39.27 -13.69 23.14
N GLU A 249 -38.36 -13.60 24.12
CA GLU A 249 -38.65 -14.01 25.51
C GLU A 249 -38.54 -12.87 26.54
N PHE A 250 -38.58 -11.60 26.12
CA PHE A 250 -38.54 -10.45 27.04
C PHE A 250 -39.89 -9.80 27.36
N ASP A 251 -41.02 -10.45 27.02
CA ASP A 251 -42.37 -9.86 27.19
C ASP A 251 -43.29 -10.59 28.20
N ALA A 252 -42.76 -11.42 29.12
CA ALA A 252 -43.60 -12.17 30.06
C ALA A 252 -43.28 -12.02 31.57
N GLN A 253 -42.49 -11.02 31.99
CA GLN A 253 -42.27 -10.76 33.43
C GLN A 253 -42.29 -9.27 33.84
N ILE A 254 -43.24 -8.51 33.30
CA ILE A 254 -43.69 -7.25 33.93
C ILE A 254 -45.22 -7.24 33.97
N SER A 255 -45.80 -8.16 34.74
CA SER A 255 -47.17 -8.06 35.25
C SER A 255 -47.31 -9.04 36.42
N ASP A 256 -46.79 -8.66 37.58
CA ASP A 256 -47.32 -8.99 38.91
C ASP A 256 -46.25 -8.69 39.97
N GLN A 257 -46.16 -7.42 40.36
CA GLN A 257 -46.02 -6.94 41.75
C GLN A 257 -46.01 -5.41 41.81
#